data_AF-A0A409WA30-F1
#
_entry.id   AF-A0A409WA30-F1
#
_cell.length_a   1.000
_cell.length_b   1.000
_cell.length_c   1.000
_cell.angle_alpha   90.00
_cell.angle_beta   90.00
_cell.angle_gamma   90.00
#
_symmetry.space_group_name_H-M   'P 1'
#
loop_
_entity.id
_entity.type
_entity.pdbx_description
1 polymer ?
#
loop_
_entity_poly.entity_id
_entity_poly.type
_entity_poly.pdbx_seq_one_letter_code
_entity_poly.pdbx_strand_id
1 'polypeptide(L)'
;MPTPKFRMPSSLTSLTVQSGSTARIRNTTGKASSLTVHQRKEKAIEREKTQQEVDEAVNEWFNNTMAKANELAERFNKKPRYFLDIFFHGGARMVNTREKVNPHSAFLSMKSQELRDDGHVMSMLNIQRDYKEEYNALADEEREELVREYKENLDSNKKLRRPLPRGRIQDIANIKRNMIYLLTGLKARVGIEGFFCIVRNTPDYSIQPQWYFTTEALADYMKIAVRKKWDAHDVGIKIEAFAIAGCDPVNLLNTSKQKADYLKSQIRHRFESNLVEITGNPNAVMHYVRFEEDIVLRYGIDLVGYTYEKLVNPSLLSTSILPLK
;
A
#
# COMPACT_ATOMS: atom_id res chain seq x y z
N MET A 1 37.83 48.18 -38.98
CA MET A 1 38.79 48.39 -37.88
C MET A 1 38.88 47.14 -37.03
N PRO A 2 40.06 46.48 -36.95
CA PRO A 2 40.27 45.23 -36.21
C PRO A 2 41.05 45.40 -34.88
N THR A 3 40.53 44.76 -33.82
CA THR A 3 41.15 44.16 -32.60
C THR A 3 42.05 44.98 -31.65
N PRO A 4 42.06 44.63 -30.33
CA PRO A 4 43.05 43.63 -29.84
C PRO A 4 42.40 42.63 -28.85
N LYS A 5 42.28 41.33 -29.14
CA LYS A 5 43.27 40.24 -28.95
C LYS A 5 44.35 40.50 -27.88
N PHE A 6 44.10 39.98 -26.68
CA PHE A 6 45.16 39.72 -25.69
C PHE A 6 45.78 38.35 -25.95
N ARG A 7 47.10 38.34 -26.01
CA ARG A 7 47.98 37.19 -26.24
C ARG A 7 48.75 36.97 -24.94
N MET A 8 48.82 35.74 -24.44
CA MET A 8 49.91 35.33 -23.57
C MET A 8 50.42 33.94 -24.01
N PRO A 9 51.74 33.70 -23.91
CA PRO A 9 52.43 32.63 -24.61
C PRO A 9 52.50 31.32 -23.83
N SER A 10 52.63 30.26 -24.62
CA SER A 10 53.03 28.90 -24.28
C SER A 10 54.49 28.81 -23.81
N SER A 11 54.75 28.03 -22.76
CA SER A 11 55.87 27.07 -22.78
C SER A 11 55.55 25.87 -21.89
N LEU A 12 55.63 24.69 -22.49
CA LEU A 12 55.72 23.39 -21.82
C LEU A 12 57.19 23.11 -21.57
N THR A 13 57.56 22.68 -20.36
CA THR A 13 58.49 21.53 -20.21
C THR A 13 58.45 20.95 -18.79
N SER A 14 58.14 19.66 -18.80
CA SER A 14 58.25 18.60 -17.79
C SER A 14 59.21 18.79 -16.61
N LEU A 15 58.71 18.56 -15.40
CA LEU A 15 59.46 17.86 -14.35
C LEU A 15 58.54 16.88 -13.61
N THR A 16 58.99 15.64 -13.63
CA THR A 16 58.46 14.41 -13.04
C THR A 16 58.05 14.59 -11.58
N VAL A 17 56.77 14.35 -11.24
CA VAL A 17 56.34 14.18 -9.84
C VAL A 17 56.12 12.69 -9.60
N GLN A 18 57.08 12.12 -8.86
CA GLN A 18 57.00 10.79 -8.29
C GLN A 18 55.69 10.63 -7.51
N SER A 19 55.03 9.49 -7.73
CA SER A 19 53.94 8.98 -6.90
C SER A 19 54.47 8.74 -5.48
N GLY A 20 54.45 9.79 -4.66
CA GLY A 20 54.55 9.67 -3.22
C GLY A 20 53.15 9.45 -2.68
N SER A 21 52.88 8.23 -2.19
CA SER A 21 51.66 7.91 -1.46
C SER A 21 51.49 8.89 -0.30
N THR A 22 50.59 9.86 -0.44
CA THR A 22 50.15 10.67 0.69
C THR A 22 49.26 9.77 1.54
N ALA A 23 49.92 9.13 2.51
CA ALA A 23 49.25 8.43 3.59
C ALA A 23 48.18 9.36 4.16
N ARG A 24 46.92 8.92 4.09
CA ARG A 24 45.78 9.59 4.69
C ARG A 24 46.11 9.79 6.18
N ILE A 25 46.42 11.03 6.58
CA ILE A 25 46.59 11.39 7.99
C ILE A 25 45.25 11.06 8.66
N ARG A 26 45.18 9.90 9.32
CA ARG A 26 44.13 9.64 10.29
C ARG A 26 44.38 10.64 11.40
N ASN A 27 43.52 11.65 11.51
CA ASN A 27 43.37 12.37 12.76
C ASN A 27 42.99 11.33 13.82
N THR A 28 43.99 10.80 14.52
CA THR A 28 43.78 10.06 15.75
C THR A 28 43.33 11.08 16.78
N THR A 29 42.03 11.39 16.78
CA THR A 29 41.40 12.00 17.94
C THR A 29 41.67 11.05 19.09
N GLY A 30 42.53 11.48 20.03
CA GLY A 30 42.80 10.71 21.23
C GLY A 30 41.48 10.33 21.89
N LYS A 31 41.39 9.09 22.40
CA LYS A 31 40.24 8.65 23.21
C LYS A 31 39.99 9.73 24.26
N ALA A 32 38.80 10.34 24.22
CA ALA A 32 38.39 11.33 25.21
C ALA A 32 38.59 10.73 26.62
N SER A 33 39.27 11.48 27.49
CA SER A 33 39.52 11.06 28.88
C SER A 33 38.20 10.64 29.54
N SER A 34 38.21 9.49 30.24
CA SER A 34 36.99 8.97 30.85
C SER A 34 36.38 10.02 31.80
N LEU A 35 35.09 10.32 31.62
CA LEU A 35 34.37 11.28 32.47
C LEU A 35 34.61 10.93 33.94
N THR A 36 35.06 11.93 34.71
CA THR A 36 35.25 11.80 36.16
C THR A 36 33.93 11.51 36.86
N VAL A 37 33.97 10.91 38.05
CA VAL A 37 32.76 10.54 38.81
C VAL A 37 31.84 11.75 39.04
N HIS A 38 32.41 12.94 39.22
CA HIS A 38 31.67 14.20 39.35
C HIS A 38 30.91 14.57 38.06
N GLN A 39 31.59 14.56 36.92
CA GLN A 39 30.99 14.86 35.61
C GLN A 39 29.92 13.84 35.20
N ARG A 40 30.02 12.58 35.67
CA ARG A 40 28.97 11.57 35.48
C ARG A 40 27.74 11.86 36.34
N LYS A 41 27.93 12.32 37.58
CA LYS A 41 26.82 12.74 38.46
C LYS A 41 26.11 13.99 37.92
N GLU A 42 26.86 15.00 37.49
CA GLU A 42 26.27 16.21 36.89
C GLU A 42 25.45 15.89 35.63
N LYS A 43 25.97 15.04 34.73
CA LYS A 43 25.21 14.59 33.56
C LYS A 43 24.01 13.70 33.92
N ALA A 44 24.06 12.96 35.02
CA ALA A 44 22.91 12.19 35.48
C ALA A 44 21.81 13.11 36.01
N ILE A 45 22.18 14.13 36.79
CA ILE A 45 21.25 15.16 37.30
C ILE A 45 20.64 15.96 36.13
N GLU A 46 21.45 16.34 35.14
CA GLU A 46 20.98 17.05 33.96
C GLU A 46 20.02 16.19 33.13
N ARG A 47 20.33 14.90 32.94
CA ARG A 47 19.41 13.94 32.28
C ARG A 47 18.12 13.76 33.05
N GLU A 48 18.19 13.66 34.37
CA GLU A 48 17.00 13.53 35.22
C GLU A 48 16.12 14.78 35.10
N LYS A 49 16.73 15.96 35.09
CA LYS A 49 16.01 17.23 34.86
C LYS A 49 15.39 17.29 33.46
N THR A 50 16.12 16.94 32.41
CA THR A 50 15.57 16.89 31.04
C THR A 50 14.47 15.85 30.92
N GLN A 51 14.58 14.71 31.59
CA GLN A 51 13.53 13.69 31.61
C GLN A 51 12.28 14.20 32.33
N GLN A 52 12.43 14.91 33.45
CA GLN A 52 11.32 15.55 34.15
C GLN A 52 10.62 16.60 33.27
N GLU A 53 11.37 17.45 32.57
CA GLU A 53 10.80 18.44 31.64
C GLU A 53 10.04 17.77 30.49
N VAL A 54 10.54 16.65 29.97
CA VAL A 54 9.83 15.84 28.96
C VAL A 54 8.56 15.23 29.53
N ASP A 55 8.62 14.65 30.72
CA ASP A 55 7.46 14.02 31.36
C ASP A 55 6.37 15.06 31.69
N GLU A 56 6.75 16.26 32.13
CA GLU A 56 5.84 17.39 32.34
C GLU A 56 5.16 17.82 31.03
N ALA A 57 5.93 18.00 29.95
CA ALA A 57 5.38 18.39 28.65
C ALA A 57 4.41 17.32 28.09
N VAL A 58 4.72 16.03 28.28
CA VAL A 58 3.84 14.92 27.88
C VAL A 58 2.56 14.90 28.70
N ASN A 59 2.64 15.13 30.02
CA ASN A 59 1.48 15.22 30.90
C ASN A 59 0.58 16.42 30.56
N GLU A 60 1.17 17.58 30.27
CA GLU A 60 0.43 18.77 29.84
C GLU A 60 -0.32 18.49 28.53
N TRP A 61 0.34 17.91 27.54
CA TRP A 61 -0.29 17.53 26.28
C TRP A 61 -1.42 16.52 26.47
N PHE A 62 -1.23 15.52 27.33
CA PHE A 62 -2.26 14.53 27.65
C PHE A 62 -3.49 15.18 28.29
N ASN A 63 -3.27 16.07 29.27
CA ASN A 63 -4.34 16.79 29.96
C ASN A 63 -5.13 17.70 29.01
N ASN A 64 -4.43 18.43 28.14
CA ASN A 64 -5.06 19.27 27.11
C ASN A 64 -5.89 18.44 26.13
N THR A 65 -5.41 17.26 25.73
CA THR A 65 -6.13 16.35 24.83
C THR A 65 -7.38 15.77 25.50
N MET A 66 -7.30 15.40 26.78
CA MET A 66 -8.43 14.93 27.57
C MET A 66 -9.49 16.01 27.77
N ALA A 67 -9.07 17.24 28.10
CA ALA A 67 -9.97 18.39 28.23
C ALA A 67 -10.72 18.65 26.92
N LYS A 68 -10.01 18.61 25.78
CA LYS A 68 -10.63 18.79 24.46
C LYS A 68 -11.58 17.67 24.10
N ALA A 69 -11.27 16.43 24.46
CA ALA A 69 -12.18 15.29 24.24
C ALA A 69 -13.48 15.42 25.05
N ASN A 70 -13.43 15.96 26.27
CA ASN A 70 -14.60 16.22 27.09
C ASN A 70 -15.45 17.38 26.52
N GLU A 71 -14.84 18.47 26.07
CA GLU A 71 -15.55 19.57 25.40
C GLU A 71 -16.31 19.08 24.16
N LEU A 72 -15.69 18.24 23.34
CA LEU A 72 -16.32 17.64 22.15
C LEU A 72 -17.42 16.64 22.52
N ALA A 73 -17.25 15.90 23.62
CA ALA A 73 -18.24 14.98 24.16
C ALA A 73 -19.56 15.70 24.46
N GLU A 74 -19.47 16.83 25.16
CA GLU A 74 -20.62 17.69 25.48
C GLU A 74 -21.23 18.29 24.22
N ARG A 75 -20.40 18.88 23.35
CA ARG A 75 -20.87 19.56 22.13
C ARG A 75 -21.61 18.65 21.15
N PHE A 76 -21.20 17.39 21.04
CA PHE A 76 -21.74 16.44 20.05
C PHE A 76 -22.56 15.30 20.67
N ASN A 77 -22.81 15.35 21.99
CA ASN A 77 -23.53 14.34 22.75
C ASN A 77 -22.98 12.91 22.48
N LYS A 78 -21.66 12.76 22.62
CA LYS A 78 -20.94 11.48 22.52
C LYS A 78 -20.08 11.29 23.75
N LYS A 79 -19.61 10.06 24.00
CA LYS A 79 -18.71 9.79 25.13
C LYS A 79 -17.30 10.35 24.83
N PRO A 80 -16.56 10.93 25.80
CA PRO A 80 -15.18 11.42 25.58
C PRO A 80 -14.25 10.38 24.96
N ARG A 81 -14.43 9.10 25.36
CA ARG A 81 -13.72 7.95 24.79
C ARG A 81 -13.84 7.83 23.27
N TYR A 82 -14.96 8.23 22.67
CA TYR A 82 -15.13 8.27 21.22
C TYR A 82 -14.11 9.22 20.55
N PHE A 83 -13.90 10.40 21.13
CA PHE A 83 -12.95 11.39 20.61
C PHE A 83 -11.50 11.01 20.91
N LEU A 84 -11.23 10.40 22.07
CA LEU A 84 -9.90 9.85 22.37
C LEU A 84 -9.52 8.71 21.42
N ASP A 85 -10.45 7.82 21.09
CA ASP A 85 -10.20 6.77 20.09
C ASP A 85 -9.93 7.38 18.69
N ILE A 86 -10.55 8.53 18.35
CA ILE A 86 -10.23 9.29 17.13
C ILE A 86 -8.81 9.90 17.20
N PHE A 87 -8.46 10.55 18.31
CA PHE A 87 -7.18 11.25 18.48
C PHE A 87 -5.99 10.31 18.52
N PHE A 88 -6.09 9.22 19.29
CA PHE A 88 -4.95 8.35 19.58
C PHE A 88 -4.85 7.14 18.65
N HIS A 89 -5.99 6.62 18.16
CA HIS A 89 -6.00 5.39 17.36
C HIS A 89 -6.30 5.63 15.88
N GLY A 90 -6.54 6.87 15.45
CA GLY A 90 -6.80 7.20 14.04
C GLY A 90 -7.94 6.39 13.41
N GLY A 91 -8.91 5.96 14.23
CA GLY A 91 -9.99 5.08 13.79
C GLY A 91 -9.61 3.59 13.64
N ALA A 92 -8.41 3.14 14.04
CA ALA A 92 -8.03 1.72 13.97
C ALA A 92 -8.98 0.80 14.78
N ARG A 93 -9.53 1.29 15.90
CA ARG A 93 -10.58 0.57 16.64
C ARG A 93 -11.93 0.50 15.92
N MET A 94 -12.17 1.31 14.89
CA MET A 94 -13.34 1.16 14.01
C MET A 94 -13.17 -0.01 13.03
N VAL A 95 -11.94 -0.48 12.81
CA VAL A 95 -11.62 -1.66 11.98
C VAL A 95 -11.74 -2.95 12.79
N ASN A 96 -11.43 -2.90 14.09
CA ASN A 96 -11.60 -4.05 14.98
C ASN A 96 -13.09 -4.31 15.24
N THR A 97 -13.61 -5.35 14.59
CA THR A 97 -14.94 -5.88 14.86
C THR A 97 -14.97 -6.37 16.30
N ARG A 98 -16.05 -6.11 17.06
CA ARG A 98 -16.20 -6.64 18.42
C ARG A 98 -16.00 -8.16 18.40
N GLU A 99 -14.94 -8.64 19.04
CA GLU A 99 -14.63 -10.09 19.13
C GLU A 99 -15.73 -10.89 19.84
N LYS A 100 -16.46 -10.23 20.74
CA LYS A 100 -17.52 -10.88 21.53
C LYS A 100 -18.87 -10.75 20.81
N VAL A 101 -19.26 -11.82 20.12
CA VAL A 101 -20.63 -12.06 19.67
C VAL A 101 -21.53 -12.27 20.90
N ASN A 102 -22.68 -11.60 20.95
CA ASN A 102 -23.68 -11.80 21.99
C ASN A 102 -24.60 -12.98 21.60
N PRO A 103 -24.85 -13.98 22.48
CA PRO A 103 -25.78 -15.09 22.21
C PRO A 103 -27.16 -14.65 21.70
N HIS A 104 -27.72 -13.58 22.28
CA HIS A 104 -29.00 -13.05 21.83
C HIS A 104 -28.95 -12.51 20.40
N SER A 105 -27.84 -11.89 19.99
CA SER A 105 -27.68 -11.42 18.61
C SER A 105 -27.49 -12.56 17.62
N ALA A 106 -26.83 -13.65 18.04
CA ALA A 106 -26.68 -14.86 17.25
C ALA A 106 -28.05 -15.51 17.00
N PHE A 107 -28.83 -15.72 18.08
CA PHE A 107 -30.18 -16.25 18.00
C PHE A 107 -31.09 -15.46 17.06
N LEU A 108 -31.17 -14.13 17.23
CA LEU A 108 -32.02 -13.29 16.36
C LEU A 108 -31.61 -13.39 14.89
N SER A 109 -30.31 -13.48 14.61
CA SER A 109 -29.83 -13.58 13.23
C SER A 109 -30.18 -14.94 12.62
N MET A 110 -30.00 -16.03 13.35
CA MET A 110 -30.35 -17.38 12.89
C MET A 110 -31.85 -17.54 12.71
N LYS A 111 -32.66 -17.10 13.68
CA LYS A 111 -34.14 -17.10 13.55
C LYS A 111 -34.60 -16.26 12.37
N SER A 112 -33.95 -15.12 12.11
CA SER A 112 -34.28 -14.30 10.94
C SER A 112 -33.90 -14.97 9.61
N GLN A 113 -32.91 -15.86 9.61
CA GLN A 113 -32.51 -16.62 8.43
C GLN A 113 -33.48 -17.77 8.19
N GLU A 114 -33.80 -18.55 9.23
CA GLU A 114 -34.81 -19.62 9.21
C GLU A 114 -36.15 -19.10 8.65
N LEU A 115 -36.66 -17.99 9.20
CA LEU A 115 -37.91 -17.38 8.73
C LEU A 115 -37.85 -16.94 7.27
N ARG A 116 -36.69 -16.47 6.79
CA ARG A 116 -36.53 -16.08 5.38
C ARG A 116 -36.51 -17.29 4.45
N ASP A 117 -35.90 -18.38 4.87
CA ASP A 117 -35.85 -19.62 4.12
C ASP A 117 -37.26 -20.25 4.01
N ASP A 118 -38.11 -20.04 5.03
CA ASP A 118 -39.54 -20.36 5.01
C ASP A 118 -40.42 -19.34 4.25
N GLY A 119 -39.83 -18.28 3.69
CA GLY A 119 -40.53 -17.24 2.92
C GLY A 119 -41.18 -16.12 3.76
N HIS A 120 -40.98 -16.11 5.08
CA HIS A 120 -41.47 -15.09 5.99
C HIS A 120 -40.44 -13.98 6.25
N VAL A 121 -40.68 -12.79 5.71
CA VAL A 121 -39.83 -11.61 5.96
C VAL A 121 -40.40 -10.79 7.12
N MET A 122 -39.78 -10.89 8.29
CA MET A 122 -40.14 -10.09 9.47
C MET A 122 -39.06 -9.06 9.83
N SER A 123 -39.50 -7.93 10.38
CA SER A 123 -38.58 -6.94 10.97
C SER A 123 -37.92 -7.51 12.23
N MET A 124 -36.66 -7.17 12.46
CA MET A 124 -35.89 -7.64 13.62
C MET A 124 -36.57 -7.34 14.96
N LEU A 125 -37.30 -6.22 15.06
CA LEU A 125 -38.07 -5.85 16.25
C LEU A 125 -39.24 -6.81 16.51
N ASN A 126 -39.90 -7.29 15.45
CA ASN A 126 -41.00 -8.23 15.57
C ASN A 126 -40.47 -9.63 15.93
N ILE A 127 -39.35 -10.04 15.31
CA ILE A 127 -38.69 -11.30 15.66
C ILE A 127 -38.29 -11.31 17.13
N GLN A 128 -37.70 -10.21 17.62
CA GLN A 128 -37.33 -10.09 19.03
C GLN A 128 -38.53 -10.17 19.97
N ARG A 129 -39.68 -9.59 19.58
CA ARG A 129 -40.89 -9.61 20.41
C ARG A 129 -41.53 -10.99 20.43
N ASP A 130 -41.71 -11.58 19.25
CA ASP A 130 -42.54 -12.76 19.06
C ASP A 130 -41.77 -14.06 19.46
N TYR A 131 -40.44 -14.04 19.39
CA TYR A 131 -39.58 -15.19 19.73
C TYR A 131 -38.74 -14.96 21.00
N LYS A 132 -39.13 -14.00 21.85
CA LYS A 132 -38.43 -13.70 23.11
C LYS A 132 -38.46 -14.88 24.07
N GLU A 133 -39.60 -15.55 24.16
CA GLU A 133 -39.82 -16.66 25.08
C GLU A 133 -39.02 -17.90 24.67
N GLU A 134 -38.93 -18.16 23.35
CA GLU A 134 -38.09 -19.22 22.78
C GLU A 134 -36.62 -19.03 23.17
N TYR A 135 -36.08 -17.81 23.06
CA TYR A 135 -34.71 -17.53 23.49
C TYR A 135 -34.49 -17.73 25.01
N ASN A 136 -35.47 -17.33 25.82
CA ASN A 136 -35.38 -17.47 27.27
C ASN A 136 -35.44 -18.94 27.72
N ALA A 137 -36.14 -19.79 26.95
CA ALA A 137 -36.26 -21.22 27.19
C ALA A 137 -35.00 -22.02 26.82
N LEU A 138 -34.11 -21.49 25.98
CA LEU A 138 -32.85 -22.14 25.61
C LEU A 138 -31.93 -22.34 26.82
N ALA A 139 -31.32 -23.52 26.90
CA ALA A 139 -30.27 -23.82 27.87
C ALA A 139 -28.96 -23.06 27.54
N ASP A 140 -28.09 -22.91 28.52
CA ASP A 140 -26.83 -22.18 28.32
C ASP A 140 -25.89 -22.89 27.33
N GLU A 141 -25.90 -24.23 27.30
CA GLU A 141 -25.16 -25.03 26.31
C GLU A 141 -25.64 -24.79 24.87
N GLU A 142 -26.96 -24.69 24.66
CA GLU A 142 -27.56 -24.41 23.36
C GLU A 142 -27.25 -22.98 22.89
N ARG A 143 -27.21 -22.03 23.83
CA ARG A 143 -26.80 -20.64 23.54
C ARG A 143 -25.35 -20.54 23.09
N GLU A 144 -24.46 -21.37 23.65
CA GLU A 144 -23.06 -21.41 23.24
C GLU A 144 -22.88 -22.06 21.87
N GLU A 145 -23.62 -23.13 21.58
CA GLU A 145 -23.67 -23.74 20.23
C GLU A 145 -24.15 -22.72 19.19
N LEU A 146 -25.23 -21.99 19.46
CA LEU A 146 -25.73 -20.92 18.59
C LEU A 146 -24.67 -19.83 18.30
N VAL A 147 -23.87 -19.46 19.31
CA VAL A 147 -22.77 -18.50 19.11
C VAL A 147 -21.69 -19.08 18.20
N ARG A 148 -21.39 -20.38 18.34
CA ARG A 148 -20.39 -21.07 17.53
C ARG A 148 -20.83 -21.14 16.07
N GLU A 149 -22.03 -21.65 15.82
CA GLU A 149 -22.59 -21.77 14.47
C GLU A 149 -22.72 -20.39 13.81
N TYR A 150 -23.17 -19.38 14.56
CA TYR A 150 -23.24 -18.02 14.06
C TYR A 150 -21.87 -17.46 13.67
N LYS A 151 -20.81 -17.75 14.43
CA LYS A 151 -19.44 -17.34 14.08
C LYS A 151 -18.96 -18.03 12.80
N GLU A 152 -19.20 -19.32 12.65
CA GLU A 152 -18.86 -20.06 11.44
C GLU A 152 -19.60 -19.53 10.21
N ASN A 153 -20.89 -19.23 10.37
CA ASN A 153 -21.71 -18.59 9.33
C ASN A 153 -21.23 -17.18 8.99
N LEU A 154 -20.81 -16.38 9.98
CA LEU A 154 -20.21 -15.07 9.73
C LEU A 154 -18.89 -15.18 8.96
N ASP A 155 -18.02 -16.09 9.33
CA ASP A 155 -16.71 -16.25 8.70
C ASP A 155 -16.81 -16.79 7.27
N SER A 156 -17.79 -17.67 7.02
CA SER A 156 -18.13 -18.13 5.67
C SER A 156 -18.70 -16.98 4.82
N ASN A 157 -19.61 -16.19 5.39
CA ASN A 157 -20.21 -15.04 4.71
C ASN A 157 -19.23 -13.88 4.46
N LYS A 158 -18.18 -13.71 5.28
CA LYS A 158 -17.13 -12.70 5.05
C LYS A 158 -16.36 -12.95 3.75
N LYS A 159 -16.21 -14.21 3.35
CA LYS A 159 -15.47 -14.62 2.14
C LYS A 159 -16.36 -14.59 0.89
N LEU A 160 -17.67 -14.61 1.07
CA LEU A 160 -18.62 -14.61 -0.04
C LEU A 160 -18.86 -13.20 -0.58
N ARG A 161 -18.94 -13.12 -1.90
CA ARG A 161 -19.36 -11.90 -2.60
C ARG A 161 -20.80 -11.59 -2.21
N ARG A 162 -21.07 -10.35 -1.75
CA ARG A 162 -22.46 -9.91 -1.49
C ARG A 162 -23.33 -10.16 -2.74
N PRO A 163 -24.54 -10.73 -2.61
CA PRO A 163 -25.39 -10.99 -3.77
C PRO A 163 -25.95 -9.69 -4.34
N LEU A 164 -26.37 -8.77 -3.48
CA LEU A 164 -27.07 -7.54 -3.86
C LEU A 164 -26.10 -6.40 -4.23
N PRO A 165 -26.32 -5.71 -5.37
CA PRO A 165 -25.56 -4.51 -5.76
C PRO A 165 -25.48 -3.43 -4.67
N ARG A 166 -26.61 -3.17 -4.00
CA ARG A 166 -26.69 -2.18 -2.90
C ARG A 166 -25.76 -2.53 -1.74
N GLY A 167 -25.67 -3.82 -1.38
CA GLY A 167 -24.76 -4.30 -0.34
C GLY A 167 -23.29 -4.09 -0.73
N ARG A 168 -22.94 -4.36 -1.99
CA ARG A 168 -21.58 -4.13 -2.52
C ARG A 168 -21.19 -2.65 -2.46
N ILE A 169 -22.09 -1.75 -2.88
CA ILE A 169 -21.86 -0.30 -2.84
C ILE A 169 -21.67 0.17 -1.39
N GLN A 170 -22.48 -0.34 -0.45
CA GLN A 170 -22.36 -0.01 0.96
C GLN A 170 -21.01 -0.47 1.55
N ASP A 171 -20.55 -1.67 1.19
CA ASP A 171 -19.25 -2.19 1.61
C ASP A 171 -18.12 -1.31 1.08
N ILE A 172 -18.16 -0.90 -0.20
CA ILE A 172 -17.19 0.03 -0.79
C ILE A 172 -17.20 1.37 -0.03
N ALA A 173 -18.37 1.94 0.26
CA ALA A 173 -18.48 3.20 0.97
C ALA A 173 -17.90 3.12 2.39
N ASN A 174 -18.11 2.00 3.09
CA ASN A 174 -17.57 1.75 4.41
C ASN A 174 -16.05 1.59 4.39
N ILE A 175 -15.52 0.78 3.46
CA ILE A 175 -14.07 0.60 3.30
C ILE A 175 -13.38 1.89 2.88
N LYS A 176 -13.94 2.63 1.92
CA LYS A 176 -13.44 3.95 1.50
C LYS A 176 -13.29 4.87 2.71
N ARG A 177 -14.33 4.95 3.55
CA ARG A 177 -14.32 5.78 4.75
C ARG A 177 -13.19 5.36 5.71
N ASN A 178 -13.02 4.05 5.93
CA ASN A 178 -11.95 3.53 6.79
C ASN A 178 -10.55 3.84 6.22
N MET A 179 -10.34 3.67 4.91
CA MET A 179 -9.07 4.02 4.25
C MET A 179 -8.75 5.51 4.39
N ILE A 180 -9.74 6.38 4.21
CA ILE A 180 -9.59 7.83 4.41
C ILE A 180 -9.15 8.13 5.83
N TYR A 181 -9.79 7.53 6.84
CA TYR A 181 -9.41 7.73 8.24
C TYR A 181 -7.98 7.28 8.52
N LEU A 182 -7.60 6.09 8.03
CA LEU A 182 -6.25 5.55 8.23
C LEU A 182 -5.18 6.43 7.58
N LEU A 183 -5.39 6.89 6.34
CA LEU A 183 -4.45 7.78 5.65
C LEU A 183 -4.39 9.16 6.27
N THR A 184 -5.53 9.72 6.69
CA THR A 184 -5.58 11.01 7.40
C THR A 184 -4.83 10.92 8.72
N GLY A 185 -5.01 9.84 9.47
CA GLY A 185 -4.29 9.59 10.72
C GLY A 185 -2.79 9.36 10.51
N LEU A 186 -2.39 8.76 9.38
CA LEU A 186 -0.98 8.59 9.04
C LEU A 186 -0.33 9.93 8.66
N LYS A 187 -1.02 10.76 7.88
CA LYS A 187 -0.61 12.13 7.58
C LYS A 187 -0.42 12.96 8.85
N ALA A 188 -1.38 12.92 9.77
CA ALA A 188 -1.31 13.71 11.00
C ALA A 188 -0.14 13.31 11.92
N ARG A 189 0.21 12.01 11.98
CA ARG A 189 1.24 11.49 12.89
C ARG A 189 2.65 11.49 12.30
N VAL A 190 2.78 11.23 11.00
CA VAL A 190 4.07 10.98 10.34
C VAL A 190 4.32 11.93 9.17
N GLY A 191 3.35 12.76 8.79
CA GLY A 191 3.48 13.66 7.65
C GLY A 191 3.48 12.93 6.29
N ILE A 192 2.92 11.72 6.22
CA ILE A 192 2.86 10.94 4.99
C ILE A 192 1.70 11.43 4.11
N GLU A 193 2.01 11.77 2.87
CA GLU A 193 1.05 12.09 1.83
C GLU A 193 0.81 10.88 0.92
N GLY A 194 -0.43 10.68 0.48
CA GLY A 194 -0.80 9.55 -0.37
C GLY A 194 -2.15 9.75 -1.04
N PHE A 195 -2.44 8.87 -1.99
CA PHE A 195 -3.73 8.82 -2.67
C PHE A 195 -4.09 7.38 -3.02
N PHE A 196 -5.36 7.12 -3.25
CA PHE A 196 -5.83 5.83 -3.75
C PHE A 196 -6.98 5.96 -4.75
N CYS A 197 -7.17 4.92 -5.54
CA CYS A 197 -8.32 4.73 -6.42
C CYS A 197 -8.96 3.38 -6.13
N ILE A 198 -10.28 3.37 -5.95
CA ILE A 198 -11.06 2.13 -5.86
C ILE A 198 -11.95 2.03 -7.10
N VAL A 199 -11.82 0.92 -7.80
CA VAL A 199 -12.64 0.57 -8.97
C VAL A 199 -13.31 -0.78 -8.75
N ARG A 200 -14.39 -1.04 -9.48
CA ARG A 200 -14.99 -2.36 -9.56
C ARG A 200 -14.24 -3.23 -10.56
N ASN A 201 -14.24 -4.54 -10.32
CA ASN A 201 -13.68 -5.56 -11.22
C ASN A 201 -14.77 -6.40 -11.91
N THR A 202 -16.04 -6.00 -11.81
CA THR A 202 -17.16 -6.73 -12.41
C THR A 202 -18.18 -5.77 -13.00
N PRO A 203 -18.84 -6.11 -14.12
CA PRO A 203 -19.81 -5.24 -14.76
C PRO A 203 -21.18 -5.20 -14.04
N ASP A 204 -21.47 -6.13 -13.13
CA ASP A 204 -22.80 -6.41 -12.54
C ASP A 204 -23.47 -5.24 -11.78
N TYR A 205 -22.73 -4.19 -11.42
CA TYR A 205 -23.25 -3.01 -10.74
C TYR A 205 -22.40 -1.81 -11.11
N SER A 206 -23.01 -0.62 -11.21
CA SER A 206 -22.31 0.60 -11.60
C SER A 206 -21.85 1.39 -10.38
N ILE A 207 -20.58 1.79 -10.37
CA ILE A 207 -20.01 2.76 -9.44
C ILE A 207 -18.95 3.56 -10.20
N GLN A 208 -18.89 4.87 -9.98
CA GLN A 208 -17.79 5.66 -10.52
C GLN A 208 -16.49 5.36 -9.77
N PRO A 209 -15.32 5.39 -10.42
CA PRO A 209 -14.02 5.28 -9.77
C PRO A 209 -13.90 6.24 -8.58
N GLN A 210 -13.58 5.70 -7.41
CA GLN A 210 -13.52 6.46 -6.16
C GLN A 210 -12.09 6.88 -5.87
N TRP A 211 -11.80 8.16 -6.09
CA TRP A 211 -10.51 8.76 -5.76
C TRP A 211 -10.52 9.37 -4.36
N TYR A 212 -9.35 9.35 -3.73
CA TYR A 212 -9.05 10.13 -2.54
C TYR A 212 -7.59 10.54 -2.55
N PHE A 213 -7.33 11.80 -2.18
CA PHE A 213 -6.01 12.37 -1.98
C PHE A 213 -5.95 12.95 -0.56
N THR A 214 -4.84 12.74 0.13
CA THR A 214 -4.63 13.32 1.47
C THR A 214 -4.51 14.86 1.45
N THR A 215 -4.14 15.42 0.30
CA THR A 215 -4.09 16.87 0.05
C THR A 215 -4.50 17.16 -1.40
N GLU A 216 -5.23 18.26 -1.60
CA GLU A 216 -5.58 18.74 -2.95
C GLU A 216 -4.34 19.13 -3.77
N ALA A 217 -3.33 19.73 -3.13
CA ALA A 217 -2.05 20.04 -3.76
C ALA A 217 -1.36 18.81 -4.36
N LEU A 218 -1.54 17.61 -3.77
CA LEU A 218 -1.03 16.37 -4.34
C LEU A 218 -1.76 16.02 -5.65
N ALA A 219 -3.08 16.20 -5.70
CA ALA A 219 -3.87 15.98 -6.90
C ALA A 219 -3.47 16.95 -8.03
N ASP A 220 -3.21 18.22 -7.70
CA ASP A 220 -2.73 19.20 -8.67
C ASP A 220 -1.30 18.91 -9.15
N TYR A 221 -0.42 18.48 -8.24
CA TYR A 221 0.92 18.06 -8.60
C TYR A 221 0.92 16.90 -9.60
N MET A 222 -0.04 15.97 -9.52
CA MET A 222 -0.15 14.87 -10.50
C MET A 222 -0.35 15.37 -11.94
N LYS A 223 -1.06 16.49 -12.14
CA LYS A 223 -1.22 17.13 -13.46
C LYS A 223 0.11 17.62 -14.03
N ILE A 224 0.99 18.08 -13.15
CA ILE A 224 2.35 18.54 -13.48
C ILE A 224 3.27 17.34 -13.74
N ALA A 225 3.30 16.39 -12.80
CA ALA A 225 4.20 15.23 -12.81
C ALA A 225 4.01 14.35 -14.06
N VAL A 226 2.76 14.09 -14.44
CA VAL A 226 2.40 13.23 -15.59
C VAL A 226 2.29 14.05 -16.89
N ARG A 227 2.73 15.32 -16.89
CA ARG A 227 2.82 16.22 -18.06
C ARG A 227 1.52 16.29 -18.89
N LYS A 228 0.50 16.98 -18.35
CA LYS A 228 -0.79 17.29 -19.01
C LYS A 228 -1.67 16.10 -19.42
N LYS A 229 -1.25 14.85 -19.21
CA LYS A 229 -2.04 13.65 -19.52
C LYS A 229 -2.79 13.06 -18.32
N TRP A 230 -2.70 13.71 -17.16
CA TRP A 230 -3.41 13.27 -15.97
C TRP A 230 -4.79 13.90 -15.90
N ASP A 231 -5.80 13.07 -16.16
CA ASP A 231 -7.16 13.29 -15.74
C ASP A 231 -7.58 12.11 -14.86
N ALA A 232 -7.92 12.39 -13.60
CA ALA A 232 -8.30 11.37 -12.65
C ALA A 232 -9.55 10.58 -13.10
N HIS A 233 -10.46 11.23 -13.83
CA HIS A 233 -11.65 10.56 -14.34
C HIS A 233 -11.29 9.54 -15.42
N ASP A 234 -10.59 9.97 -16.47
CA ASP A 234 -10.12 9.10 -17.55
C ASP A 234 -9.22 7.97 -17.06
N VAL A 235 -8.29 8.29 -16.15
CA VAL A 235 -7.41 7.28 -15.54
C VAL A 235 -8.24 6.30 -14.72
N GLY A 236 -9.20 6.78 -13.94
CA GLY A 236 -10.12 5.93 -13.18
C GLY A 236 -10.89 4.95 -14.07
N ILE A 237 -11.46 5.42 -15.19
CA ILE A 237 -12.19 4.57 -16.15
C ILE A 237 -11.25 3.52 -16.76
N LYS A 238 -10.02 3.88 -17.11
CA LYS A 238 -9.03 2.94 -17.67
C LYS A 238 -8.62 1.87 -16.65
N ILE A 239 -8.42 2.25 -15.39
CA ILE A 239 -8.14 1.32 -14.29
C ILE A 239 -9.35 0.39 -14.05
N GLU A 240 -10.56 0.91 -14.13
CA GLU A 240 -11.79 0.11 -14.02
C GLU A 240 -11.91 -0.90 -15.16
N ALA A 241 -11.71 -0.46 -16.41
CA ALA A 241 -11.71 -1.35 -17.58
C ALA A 241 -10.63 -2.44 -17.44
N PHE A 242 -9.44 -2.08 -16.95
CA PHE A 242 -8.37 -3.04 -16.65
C PHE A 242 -8.78 -4.07 -15.59
N ALA A 243 -9.42 -3.63 -14.51
CA ALA A 243 -9.89 -4.50 -13.44
C ALA A 243 -10.99 -5.44 -13.92
N ILE A 244 -11.93 -4.95 -14.73
CA ILE A 244 -12.98 -5.77 -15.36
C ILE A 244 -12.38 -6.79 -16.35
N ALA A 245 -11.31 -6.42 -17.05
CA ALA A 245 -10.56 -7.31 -17.93
C ALA A 245 -9.67 -8.33 -17.18
N GLY A 246 -9.80 -8.44 -15.85
CA GLY A 246 -9.09 -9.41 -15.03
C GLY A 246 -7.67 -9.00 -14.62
N CYS A 247 -7.35 -7.70 -14.67
CA CYS A 247 -6.03 -7.17 -14.34
C CYS A 247 -4.88 -7.74 -15.20
N ASP A 248 -5.19 -8.18 -16.43
CA ASP A 248 -4.19 -8.62 -17.40
C ASP A 248 -4.03 -7.56 -18.50
N PRO A 249 -2.83 -6.96 -18.65
CA PRO A 249 -2.59 -5.95 -19.68
C PRO A 249 -2.85 -6.48 -21.09
N VAL A 250 -2.68 -7.79 -21.32
CA VAL A 250 -2.91 -8.42 -22.63
C VAL A 250 -4.39 -8.33 -23.04
N ASN A 251 -5.30 -8.39 -22.07
CA ASN A 251 -6.74 -8.33 -22.31
C ASN A 251 -7.22 -6.93 -22.72
N LEU A 252 -6.42 -5.88 -22.47
CA LEU A 252 -6.71 -4.52 -22.93
C LEU A 252 -6.19 -4.22 -24.34
N LEU A 253 -5.40 -5.11 -24.93
CA LEU A 253 -4.81 -4.92 -26.24
C LEU A 253 -5.78 -5.38 -27.32
N ASN A 254 -6.23 -4.45 -28.15
CA ASN A 254 -7.31 -4.67 -29.11
C ASN A 254 -6.85 -5.40 -30.39
N THR A 255 -5.55 -5.38 -30.68
CA THR A 255 -5.02 -5.96 -31.92
C THR A 255 -4.02 -7.07 -31.64
N SER A 256 -4.00 -8.09 -32.51
CA SER A 256 -3.00 -9.16 -32.47
C SER A 256 -1.57 -8.61 -32.51
N LYS A 257 -1.35 -7.52 -33.26
CA LYS A 257 -0.08 -6.80 -33.29
C LYS A 257 0.28 -6.23 -31.92
N GLN A 258 -0.61 -5.50 -31.27
CA GLN A 258 -0.35 -4.96 -29.92
C GLN A 258 -0.05 -6.05 -28.90
N LYS A 259 -0.82 -7.16 -28.94
CA LYS A 259 -0.57 -8.33 -28.08
C LYS A 259 0.82 -8.92 -28.32
N ALA A 260 1.18 -9.13 -29.58
CA ALA A 260 2.49 -9.63 -29.95
C ALA A 260 3.61 -8.67 -29.50
N ASP A 261 3.48 -7.37 -29.76
CA ASP A 261 4.47 -6.36 -29.37
C ASP A 261 4.65 -6.30 -27.85
N TYR A 262 3.57 -6.41 -27.07
CA TYR A 262 3.63 -6.51 -25.61
C TYR A 262 4.35 -7.78 -25.14
N LEU A 263 3.99 -8.96 -25.69
CA LEU A 263 4.63 -10.22 -25.34
C LEU A 263 6.12 -10.22 -25.70
N LYS A 264 6.49 -9.67 -26.86
CA LYS A 264 7.89 -9.47 -27.28
C LYS A 264 8.65 -8.56 -26.31
N SER A 265 8.00 -7.49 -25.84
CA SER A 265 8.58 -6.60 -24.83
C SER A 265 8.79 -7.32 -23.49
N GLN A 266 7.85 -8.18 -23.07
CA GLN A 266 7.98 -8.97 -21.85
C GLN A 266 9.11 -10.01 -21.93
N ILE A 267 9.27 -10.66 -23.09
CA ILE A 267 10.39 -11.57 -23.35
C ILE A 267 11.72 -10.80 -23.23
N ARG A 268 11.83 -9.64 -23.88
CA ARG A 268 13.04 -8.80 -23.82
C ARG A 268 13.36 -8.37 -22.39
N HIS A 269 12.35 -7.88 -21.66
CA HIS A 269 12.52 -7.46 -20.27
C HIS A 269 12.99 -8.62 -19.38
N ARG A 270 12.46 -9.84 -19.58
CA ARG A 270 12.95 -11.01 -18.84
C ARG A 270 14.40 -11.35 -19.16
N PHE A 271 14.82 -11.30 -20.43
CA PHE A 271 16.22 -11.51 -20.77
C PHE A 271 17.13 -10.49 -20.09
N GLU A 272 16.79 -9.21 -20.18
CA GLU A 272 17.59 -8.13 -19.60
C GLU A 272 17.64 -8.22 -18.07
N SER A 273 16.49 -8.44 -17.43
CA SER A 273 16.41 -8.60 -15.97
C SER A 273 17.23 -9.77 -15.46
N ASN A 274 17.10 -10.95 -16.09
CA ASN A 274 17.86 -12.14 -15.70
C ASN A 274 19.36 -11.97 -15.95
N LEU A 275 19.73 -11.33 -17.06
CA LEU A 275 21.13 -11.07 -17.38
C LEU A 275 21.77 -10.13 -16.35
N VAL A 276 21.08 -9.03 -15.99
CA VAL A 276 21.54 -8.09 -14.96
C VAL A 276 21.67 -8.80 -13.61
N GLU A 277 20.71 -9.65 -13.26
CA GLU A 277 20.72 -10.40 -12.00
C GLU A 277 21.90 -11.37 -11.91
N ILE A 278 22.16 -12.16 -12.97
CA ILE A 278 23.26 -13.15 -12.97
C ILE A 278 24.62 -12.46 -13.06
N THR A 279 24.75 -11.42 -13.89
CA THR A 279 26.04 -10.74 -14.09
C THR A 279 26.37 -9.74 -12.97
N GLY A 280 25.37 -9.29 -12.21
CA GLY A 280 25.49 -8.16 -11.29
C GLY A 280 25.76 -6.82 -11.99
N ASN A 281 25.66 -6.75 -13.32
CA ASN A 281 25.95 -5.56 -14.10
C ASN A 281 24.64 -4.91 -14.60
N PRO A 282 24.27 -3.72 -14.10
CA PRO A 282 23.03 -3.03 -14.50
C PRO A 282 23.02 -2.58 -15.96
N ASN A 283 24.19 -2.54 -16.60
CA ASN A 283 24.33 -2.14 -18.01
C ASN A 283 24.51 -3.34 -18.95
N ALA A 284 24.31 -4.57 -18.47
CA ALA A 284 24.38 -5.73 -19.33
C ALA A 284 23.21 -5.71 -20.33
N VAL A 285 23.52 -5.83 -21.63
CA VAL A 285 22.53 -5.82 -22.71
C VAL A 285 22.54 -7.19 -23.40
N MET A 286 21.35 -7.70 -23.68
CA MET A 286 21.19 -8.98 -24.36
C MET A 286 21.59 -8.88 -25.84
N HIS A 287 22.56 -9.68 -26.26
CA HIS A 287 22.99 -9.81 -27.65
C HIS A 287 22.47 -11.11 -28.26
N TYR A 288 21.45 -11.03 -29.11
CA TYR A 288 20.80 -12.21 -29.68
C TYR A 288 21.58 -12.85 -30.85
N VAL A 289 22.24 -12.02 -31.68
CA VAL A 289 22.96 -12.52 -32.88
C VAL A 289 24.32 -13.12 -32.50
N ARG A 290 25.02 -12.47 -31.57
CA ARG A 290 26.32 -12.90 -31.05
C ARG A 290 26.19 -13.45 -29.63
N PHE A 291 25.14 -14.23 -29.38
CA PHE A 291 24.86 -14.77 -28.05
C PHE A 291 26.05 -15.56 -27.51
N GLU A 292 26.63 -16.42 -28.34
CA GLU A 292 27.77 -17.26 -27.94
C GLU A 292 28.99 -16.41 -27.53
N GLU A 293 29.34 -15.39 -28.30
CA GLU A 293 30.52 -14.56 -28.04
C GLU A 293 30.29 -13.55 -26.91
N ASP A 294 29.20 -12.81 -26.98
CA ASP A 294 28.95 -11.66 -26.09
C ASP A 294 28.29 -12.06 -24.77
N ILE A 295 27.65 -13.23 -24.70
CA ILE A 295 26.95 -13.73 -23.49
C ILE A 295 27.65 -14.96 -22.92
N VAL A 296 27.78 -16.04 -23.69
CA VAL A 296 28.34 -17.31 -23.20
C VAL A 296 29.83 -17.17 -22.89
N LEU A 297 30.66 -16.75 -23.84
CA LEU A 297 32.10 -16.60 -23.63
C LEU A 297 32.44 -15.46 -22.67
N ARG A 298 31.72 -14.35 -22.76
CA ARG A 298 32.02 -13.15 -21.97
C ARG A 298 31.59 -13.28 -20.50
N TYR A 299 30.42 -13.84 -20.24
CA TYR A 299 29.85 -13.93 -18.89
C TYR A 299 29.75 -15.36 -18.35
N GLY A 300 30.02 -16.39 -19.16
CA GLY A 300 29.87 -17.79 -18.75
C GLY A 300 28.42 -18.21 -18.56
N ILE A 301 27.47 -17.54 -19.23
CA ILE A 301 26.03 -17.71 -19.01
C ILE A 301 25.44 -18.52 -20.16
N ASP A 302 24.69 -19.56 -19.81
CA ASP A 302 23.96 -20.39 -20.77
C ASP A 302 22.43 -20.16 -20.66
N LEU A 303 21.71 -20.43 -21.74
CA LEU A 303 20.26 -20.25 -21.84
C LEU A 303 19.53 -21.58 -21.65
N VAL A 304 19.03 -21.82 -20.43
CA VAL A 304 18.28 -23.03 -20.10
C VAL A 304 16.77 -22.81 -20.24
N GLY A 305 16.06 -23.77 -20.84
CA GLY A 305 14.59 -23.78 -20.90
C GLY A 305 13.96 -22.88 -21.98
N TYR A 306 14.76 -22.40 -22.94
CA TYR A 306 14.23 -21.69 -24.10
C TYR A 306 13.58 -22.67 -25.09
N THR A 307 12.31 -22.42 -25.43
CA THR A 307 11.46 -23.38 -26.16
C THR A 307 11.35 -23.13 -27.65
N TYR A 308 11.91 -22.03 -28.16
CA TYR A 308 11.86 -21.70 -29.58
C TYR A 308 13.12 -22.19 -30.30
N GLU A 309 12.98 -22.68 -31.54
CA GLU A 309 14.05 -23.38 -32.27
C GLU A 309 15.34 -22.57 -32.43
N LYS A 310 15.22 -21.25 -32.55
CA LYS A 310 16.37 -20.35 -32.71
C LYS A 310 16.26 -19.15 -31.79
N LEU A 311 17.35 -18.81 -31.13
CA LEU A 311 17.43 -17.54 -30.39
C LEU A 311 17.49 -16.39 -31.39
N VAL A 312 16.45 -15.55 -31.39
CA VAL A 312 16.34 -14.39 -32.27
C VAL A 312 15.90 -13.18 -31.45
N ASN A 313 16.16 -11.98 -31.96
CA ASN A 313 15.65 -10.78 -31.32
C ASN A 313 14.12 -10.84 -31.25
N PRO A 314 13.48 -10.63 -30.09
CA PRO A 314 12.04 -10.68 -29.95
C PRO A 314 11.27 -9.82 -30.96
N SER A 315 11.84 -8.72 -31.45
CA SER A 315 11.19 -7.89 -32.48
C SER A 315 10.92 -8.66 -33.79
N LEU A 316 11.79 -9.62 -34.13
CA LEU A 316 11.72 -10.43 -35.35
C LEU A 316 10.78 -11.64 -35.22
N LEU A 317 10.30 -11.96 -34.00
CA LEU A 317 9.32 -13.01 -33.83
C LEU A 317 8.04 -12.66 -34.60
N SER A 318 7.36 -13.67 -35.15
CA SER A 318 6.08 -13.44 -35.85
C SER A 318 5.03 -12.89 -34.89
N THR A 319 4.06 -12.15 -35.44
CA THR A 319 2.84 -11.75 -34.71
C THR A 319 1.83 -12.89 -34.61
N SER A 320 2.06 -13.98 -35.34
CA SER A 320 1.22 -15.19 -35.31
C SER A 320 1.56 -16.04 -34.09
N ILE A 321 0.64 -16.10 -33.13
CA ILE A 321 0.64 -17.14 -32.11
C ILE A 321 0.18 -18.40 -32.84
N LEU A 322 1.08 -19.35 -33.11
CA LEU A 322 0.66 -20.68 -33.56
C LEU A 322 -0.33 -21.22 -32.51
N PRO A 323 -1.47 -21.80 -32.92
CA PRO A 323 -2.40 -22.38 -31.95
C PRO A 323 -1.63 -23.36 -31.09
N LEU A 324 -1.70 -23.17 -29.77
CA LEU A 324 -1.17 -24.12 -28.80
C LEU A 324 -1.82 -25.47 -29.12
N LYS A 325 -1.00 -26.45 -29.50
CA LYS A 325 -1.46 -27.83 -29.74
C LYS A 325 -1.87 -28.49 -28.44
#